data_AF-A0A933YKC5-F1
#
_entry.id   AF-A0A933YKC5-F1
#
_cell.length_a   1.000
_cell.length_b   1.000
_cell.length_c   1.000
_cell.angle_alpha   90.00
_cell.angle_beta   90.00
_cell.angle_gamma   90.00
#
_symmetry.space_group_name_H-M   'P 1'
#
loop_
_entity.id
_entity.type
_entity.pdbx_description
1 polymer ?
#
loop_
_entity_poly.entity_id
_entity_poly.type
_entity_poly.pdbx_seq_one_letter_code
_entity_poly.pdbx_strand_id
1 'polypeptide(L)'
;MQEYEVTEISRRIEGALEICRPYLRADAGDVKLLRFKPESGVVEVKWEGTCLICPMSVLTLRAGVERAIMRAVPEVKRVEAVGG
;
A
#
# COMPACT_ATOMS: atom_id res chain seq x y z
N MET A 1 18.48 -12.87 -10.19
CA MET A 1 18.51 -11.50 -9.65
C MET A 1 17.21 -10.84 -10.05
N GLN A 2 16.32 -10.53 -9.13
CA GLN A 2 15.15 -9.71 -9.48
C GLN A 2 15.61 -8.25 -9.41
N GLU A 3 15.92 -7.70 -10.58
CA GLU A 3 16.04 -6.25 -10.76
C GLU A 3 14.69 -5.64 -10.41
N TYR A 4 14.60 -5.10 -9.19
CA TYR A 4 13.52 -4.20 -8.84
C TYR A 4 13.82 -2.89 -9.56
N GLU A 5 13.21 -2.71 -10.72
CA GLU A 5 13.19 -1.44 -11.41
C GLU A 5 12.54 -0.41 -10.47
N VAL A 6 13.36 0.46 -9.87
CA VAL A 6 12.91 1.56 -9.03
C VAL A 6 12.31 2.60 -9.96
N THR A 7 11.04 2.39 -10.32
CA THR A 7 10.29 3.33 -11.16
C THR A 7 10.01 4.61 -10.38
N GLU A 8 9.89 5.74 -11.08
CA GLU A 8 9.52 7.02 -10.44
C GLU A 8 8.19 6.92 -9.66
N ILE A 9 7.32 6.01 -10.11
CA ILE A 9 6.05 5.67 -9.47
C ILE A 9 6.24 4.99 -8.10
N SER A 10 7.16 4.02 -7.97
CA SER A 10 7.41 3.37 -6.67
C SER A 10 7.91 4.37 -5.64
N ARG A 11 8.74 5.32 -6.05
CA ARG A 11 9.21 6.42 -5.20
C ARG A 11 8.07 7.35 -4.76
N ARG A 12 7.12 7.66 -5.65
CA ARG A 12 5.92 8.44 -5.31
C ARG A 12 4.99 7.68 -4.37
N ILE A 13 4.82 6.37 -4.58
CA ILE A 13 4.03 5.51 -3.70
C ILE A 13 4.68 5.45 -2.31
N GLU A 14 5.99 5.27 -2.25
CA GLU A 14 6.74 5.26 -0.99
C GLU A 14 6.59 6.58 -0.23
N GLY A 15 6.72 7.72 -0.91
CA GLY A 15 6.44 9.04 -0.31
C GLY A 15 5.01 9.19 0.21
N ALA A 16 4.01 8.65 -0.51
CA ALA A 16 2.63 8.65 -0.03
C ALA A 16 2.44 7.74 1.19
N LEU A 17 3.09 6.57 1.21
CA LEU A 17 3.06 5.63 2.33
C LEU A 17 3.77 6.21 3.57
N GLU A 18 4.86 6.95 3.39
CA GLU A 18 5.58 7.63 4.48
C GLU A 18 4.70 8.65 5.21
N ILE A 19 3.82 9.35 4.48
CA ILE A 19 2.84 10.27 5.06
C ILE A 19 1.76 9.50 5.82
N CYS A 20 1.32 8.34 5.32
CA CYS A 20 0.29 7.50 5.94
C CYS A 20 0.80 6.70 7.16
N ARG A 21 2.08 6.32 7.18
CA ARG A 21 2.71 5.53 8.26
C ARG A 21 2.44 6.02 9.68
N PRO A 22 2.58 7.32 10.02
CA PRO A 22 2.27 7.79 11.37
C PRO A 22 0.79 7.61 11.73
N TYR A 23 -0.13 7.77 10.77
CA TYR A 23 -1.57 7.54 10.99
C TYR A 23 -1.89 6.06 11.18
N LEU A 24 -1.25 5.19 10.40
CA LEU A 24 -1.41 3.74 10.53
C LEU A 24 -0.85 3.23 11.85
N ARG A 25 0.31 3.73 12.28
CA ARG A 25 0.90 3.38 13.58
C ARG A 25 0.05 3.84 14.76
N ALA A 26 -0.65 4.97 14.63
CA ALA A 26 -1.61 5.41 15.63
C ALA A 26 -2.78 4.41 15.78
N ASP A 27 -3.14 3.71 14.71
CA ASP A 27 -4.13 2.63 14.67
C ASP A 27 -3.53 1.24 14.98
N ALA A 28 -2.28 1.19 15.48
CA ALA A 28 -1.52 -0.05 15.70
C ALA A 28 -1.33 -0.93 14.45
N GLY A 29 -1.30 -0.31 13.26
CA GLY A 29 -0.97 -0.92 11.98
C GLY A 29 0.28 -0.32 11.32
N ASP A 30 0.81 -1.00 10.31
CA ASP A 30 1.85 -0.48 9.42
C ASP A 30 1.62 -1.06 8.01
N VAL A 31 2.21 -0.42 7.01
CA VAL A 31 2.10 -0.83 5.61
C VAL A 31 3.45 -0.66 4.95
N LYS A 32 3.82 -1.65 4.13
CA LYS A 32 5.09 -1.69 3.43
C LYS A 32 4.88 -1.96 1.96
N LEU A 33 5.53 -1.18 1.10
CA LEU A 33 5.56 -1.45 -0.32
C LEU A 33 6.39 -2.70 -0.58
N LEU A 34 5.82 -3.69 -1.28
CA LEU A 34 6.56 -4.87 -1.75
C LEU A 34 7.02 -4.67 -3.18
N ARG A 35 6.07 -4.36 -4.06
CA ARG A 35 6.33 -4.27 -5.50
C ARG A 35 5.27 -3.40 -6.18
N PHE A 36 5.63 -2.80 -7.31
CA PHE A 36 4.69 -2.17 -8.21
C PHE A 36 4.82 -2.80 -9.60
N LYS A 37 3.68 -3.15 -10.21
CA LYS A 37 3.56 -3.68 -11.57
C LYS A 37 3.08 -2.56 -12.50
N PRO A 38 3.97 -1.81 -13.17
CA PRO A 38 3.58 -0.72 -14.05
C PRO A 38 2.75 -1.20 -15.24
N GLU A 39 2.99 -2.41 -15.74
CA GLU A 39 2.24 -3.04 -16.84
C GLU A 39 0.74 -3.16 -16.59
N SER A 40 0.33 -3.45 -15.35
CA SER A 40 -1.09 -3.58 -14.95
C SER A 40 -1.57 -2.41 -14.07
N GLY A 41 -0.66 -1.57 -13.57
CA GLY A 41 -0.94 -0.54 -12.56
C GLY A 41 -1.27 -1.12 -11.19
N VAL A 42 -0.75 -2.31 -10.85
CA VAL A 42 -1.04 -2.99 -9.57
C VAL A 42 0.10 -2.77 -8.59
N VAL A 43 -0.22 -2.25 -7.42
CA VAL A 43 0.71 -2.11 -6.28
C VAL A 43 0.50 -3.27 -5.33
N GLU A 44 1.58 -3.98 -4.99
CA GLU A 44 1.63 -5.00 -3.96
C GLU A 44 2.18 -4.39 -2.67
N VAL A 45 1.36 -4.39 -1.62
CA VAL A 45 1.74 -3.94 -0.28
C VAL A 45 1.60 -5.08 0.72
N LYS A 46 2.40 -5.02 1.78
CA LYS A 46 2.27 -5.87 2.95
C LYS A 46 1.70 -5.05 4.10
N TRP A 47 0.65 -5.56 4.71
CA TRP A 47 0.10 -4.99 5.94
C TRP A 47 0.79 -5.65 7.13
N GLU A 48 1.18 -4.85 8.11
CA GLU A 48 1.78 -5.30 9.36
C GLU A 48 0.95 -4.75 10.54
N GLY A 49 0.94 -5.47 11.67
CA GLY A 49 0.26 -5.04 12.90
C GLY A 49 -1.16 -5.58 13.11
N THR A 50 -1.90 -4.91 14.01
CA THR A 50 -3.22 -5.33 14.54
C THR A 50 -4.36 -5.17 13.52
N CYS A 51 -4.07 -4.63 12.34
CA CYS A 51 -5.06 -4.48 11.28
C CYS A 51 -5.68 -5.83 10.86
N LEU A 52 -5.04 -6.97 11.18
CA LEU A 52 -5.49 -8.34 10.92
C LEU A 52 -6.57 -8.88 11.90
N ILE A 53 -6.83 -8.20 13.03
CA ILE A 53 -7.63 -8.78 14.12
C ILE A 53 -9.16 -8.64 13.89
N CYS A 54 -9.60 -7.83 12.92
CA CYS A 54 -11.02 -7.70 12.57
C CYS A 54 -11.29 -7.91 11.07
N PRO A 55 -11.92 -9.03 10.65
CA PRO A 55 -12.13 -9.35 9.24
C PRO A 55 -13.03 -8.35 8.49
N MET A 56 -13.90 -7.60 9.20
CA MET A 56 -14.66 -6.50 8.61
C MET A 56 -13.83 -5.22 8.42
N SER A 57 -12.99 -4.85 9.39
CA SER A 57 -12.20 -3.61 9.31
C SER A 57 -11.07 -3.70 8.28
N VAL A 58 -10.49 -4.88 8.05
CA VAL A 58 -9.47 -5.08 7.00
C VAL A 58 -9.97 -4.61 5.63
N LEU A 59 -11.22 -4.91 5.27
CA LEU A 59 -11.78 -4.54 3.97
C LEU A 59 -11.94 -3.02 3.80
N THR A 60 -12.49 -2.34 4.80
CA THR A 60 -12.70 -0.88 4.76
C THR A 60 -11.41 -0.10 4.86
N LEU A 61 -10.47 -0.55 5.69
CA LEU A 61 -9.19 0.12 5.92
C LEU A 61 -8.27 -0.04 4.69
N ARG A 62 -8.27 -1.23 4.06
CA ARG A 62 -7.61 -1.46 2.76
C ARG A 62 -8.16 -0.56 1.67
N ALA A 63 -9.48 -0.45 1.56
CA ALA A 63 -10.11 0.43 0.58
C ALA A 63 -9.77 1.91 0.83
N GLY A 64 -9.62 2.32 2.10
CA GLY A 64 -9.19 3.67 2.46
C GLY A 64 -7.77 3.99 1.99
N VAL A 65 -6.81 3.10 2.26
CA VAL A 65 -5.41 3.27 1.83
C VAL A 65 -5.26 3.13 0.32
N GLU A 66 -5.98 2.20 -0.32
CA GLU A 66 -6.01 2.09 -1.78
C GLU A 66 -6.45 3.43 -2.42
N ARG A 67 -7.55 4.01 -1.94
CA ARG A 67 -8.04 5.31 -2.42
C ARG A 67 -7.05 6.44 -2.16
N ALA A 68 -6.38 6.44 -1.00
CA ALA A 68 -5.37 7.44 -0.69
C ALA A 68 -4.18 7.36 -1.66
N ILE A 69 -3.69 6.15 -1.95
CA ILE A 69 -2.60 5.91 -2.89
C ILE A 69 -3.02 6.30 -4.32
N MET A 70 -4.19 5.87 -4.78
CA MET A 70 -4.73 6.25 -6.10
C MET A 70 -4.88 7.77 -6.26
N ARG A 71 -5.25 8.47 -5.18
CA ARG A 71 -5.40 9.93 -5.18
C ARG A 71 -4.05 10.65 -5.24
N ALA A 72 -3.02 10.10 -4.62
CA ALA A 72 -1.65 10.62 -4.69
C ALA A 72 -0.95 10.25 -6.01
N VAL A 73 -1.27 9.07 -6.54
CA VAL A 73 -0.64 8.44 -7.70
C VAL A 73 -1.73 7.86 -8.62
N PRO A 74 -2.21 8.65 -9.59
CA PRO A 74 -3.29 8.22 -10.50
C PRO A 74 -2.89 7.07 -11.45
N GLU A 75 -1.61 6.72 -11.51
CA GLU A 75 -1.11 5.56 -12.27
C GLU A 75 -1.41 4.22 -11.58
N VAL A 76 -1.69 4.24 -10.29
CA VAL A 76 -2.10 3.05 -9.54
C VAL A 76 -3.56 2.76 -9.86
N LYS A 77 -3.82 1.60 -10.48
CA LYS A 77 -5.15 1.08 -10.78
C LYS A 77 -5.69 0.14 -9.72
N ARG A 78 -4.82 -0.49 -8.94
CA ARG A 78 -5.23 -1.43 -7.89
C ARG A 78 -4.14 -1.60 -6.83
N VAL A 79 -4.54 -1.85 -5.59
CA VAL A 79 -3.63 -2.17 -4.49
C VAL A 79 -3.97 -3.56 -3.95
N GLU A 80 -3.05 -4.50 -4.12
CA GLU A 80 -3.12 -5.84 -3.57
C GLU A 80 -2.32 -5.96 -2.28
N ALA A 81 -2.93 -6.61 -1.29
CA ALA A 81 -2.30 -6.92 -0.02
C ALA A 81 -1.74 -8.34 -0.09
N VAL A 82 -0.42 -8.51 0.04
CA VAL A 82 0.22 -9.83 0.04
C VAL A 82 0.48 -10.23 1.50
N GLY A 83 -0.40 -11.08 2.03
CA GLY A 83 -0.36 -11.57 3.42
C GLY A 83 -1.64 -11.25 4.17
N GLY A 84 -2.41 -12.30 4.46
CA GLY A 84 -3.59 -12.33 5.31
C GLY A 84 -3.64 -13.67 6.03
#